data_AF-A0A2K6MET5-F1
#
_entry.id   AF-A0A2K6MET5-F1
#
_cell.length_a   1.000
_cell.length_b   1.000
_cell.length_c   1.000
_cell.angle_alpha   90.00
_cell.angle_beta   90.00
_cell.angle_gamma   90.00
#
_symmetry.space_group_name_H-M   'P 1'
#
loop_
_entity.id
_entity.type
_entity.pdbx_description
1 polymer ?
#
loop_
_entity_poly.entity_id
_entity_poly.type
_entity_poly.pdbx_seq_one_letter_code
_entity_poly.pdbx_strand_id
1 'polypeptide(L)'
;MAVQISKKRKFVADGIFKTELNEFLTWELAEDGYSGVEVTEIIILATRTQNVLGEKGQWIQELTGRFGFPEGSVELYAEKVAARGLCAIAQAESLPYKLLGGLANRRVGSQSRLPCPSQSLQHNRVSLAAVFWRGIEK
;
A
#
# COMPACT_ATOMS: atom_id res chain seq x y z
N MET A 1 -2.11 -14.49 -33.65
CA MET A 1 -0.71 -14.63 -34.14
C MET A 1 0.19 -13.90 -33.17
N ALA A 2 1.20 -14.55 -32.59
CA ALA A 2 2.14 -13.87 -31.70
C ALA A 2 3.06 -12.97 -32.54
N VAL A 3 2.96 -11.65 -32.32
CA VAL A 3 3.84 -10.68 -32.99
C VAL A 3 5.27 -10.97 -32.51
N GLN A 4 6.17 -11.26 -33.45
CA GLN A 4 7.58 -11.47 -33.14
C GLN A 4 8.22 -10.12 -32.79
N ILE A 5 8.39 -9.86 -31.49
CA ILE A 5 8.98 -8.63 -30.96
C ILE A 5 10.41 -8.91 -30.53
N SER A 6 11.32 -7.97 -30.81
CA SER A 6 12.71 -8.09 -30.35
C SER A 6 12.78 -8.05 -28.82
N LYS A 7 13.74 -8.78 -28.22
CA LYS A 7 13.90 -8.84 -26.75
C LYS A 7 13.96 -7.45 -26.11
N LYS A 8 14.65 -6.49 -26.74
CA LYS A 8 14.75 -5.10 -26.27
C LYS A 8 13.39 -4.40 -26.22
N ARG A 9 12.60 -4.52 -27.29
CA ARG A 9 11.25 -3.91 -27.35
C ARG A 9 10.29 -4.57 -26.37
N LYS A 10 10.45 -5.88 -26.13
CA LYS A 10 9.68 -6.60 -25.11
C LYS A 10 9.95 -6.04 -23.70
N PHE A 11 11.22 -5.92 -23.30
CA PHE A 11 11.56 -5.35 -21.99
C PHE A 11 11.08 -3.90 -21.81
N VAL A 12 11.13 -3.11 -22.88
CA VAL A 12 10.61 -1.73 -22.84
C VAL A 12 9.08 -1.73 -22.69
N ALA A 13 8.37 -2.57 -23.44
CA ALA A 13 6.92 -2.68 -23.33
C ALA A 13 6.48 -3.19 -21.95
N ASP A 14 7.14 -4.24 -21.43
CA ASP A 14 6.88 -4.79 -20.10
C ASP A 14 7.16 -3.75 -19.00
N GLY A 15 8.21 -2.94 -19.17
CA GLY A 15 8.56 -1.85 -18.26
C GLY A 15 7.53 -0.71 -18.27
N ILE A 16 7.11 -0.28 -19.46
CA ILE A 16 6.07 0.74 -19.64
C ILE A 16 4.77 0.27 -18.98
N PHE A 17 4.36 -0.97 -19.23
CA PHE A 17 3.17 -1.56 -18.64
C PHE A 17 3.25 -1.57 -17.10
N LYS A 18 4.38 -1.98 -16.52
CA LYS A 18 4.59 -1.93 -15.06
C LYS A 18 4.49 -0.52 -14.51
N THR A 19 5.07 0.48 -15.19
CA THR A 19 5.03 1.87 -14.73
C THR A 19 3.63 2.48 -14.83
N GLU A 20 2.90 2.21 -15.91
CA GLU A 20 1.53 2.70 -16.09
C GLU A 20 0.60 2.12 -15.03
N LEU A 21 0.72 0.82 -14.77
CA LEU A 21 -0.09 0.16 -13.76
C LEU A 21 0.26 0.66 -12.34
N ASN A 22 1.55 0.87 -12.06
CA ASN A 22 1.97 1.42 -10.77
C ASN A 22 1.48 2.85 -10.56
N GLU A 23 1.56 3.72 -11.57
CA GLU A 23 1.01 5.08 -11.50
C GLU A 23 -0.50 5.02 -11.26
N PHE A 24 -1.24 4.25 -12.07
CA PHE A 24 -2.68 4.12 -11.92
C PHE A 24 -3.10 3.72 -10.49
N LEU A 25 -2.46 2.69 -9.94
CA LEU A 25 -2.76 2.21 -8.59
C LEU A 25 -2.33 3.17 -7.50
N THR A 26 -1.27 3.95 -7.71
CA THR A 26 -0.83 4.97 -6.74
C THR A 26 -1.89 6.05 -6.58
N TRP A 27 -2.55 6.47 -7.66
CA TRP A 27 -3.61 7.47 -7.59
C TRP A 27 -4.90 6.93 -6.96
N GLU A 28 -5.32 5.74 -7.39
CA GLU A 28 -6.61 5.18 -6.97
C GLU A 28 -6.58 4.65 -5.53
N LEU A 29 -5.45 4.06 -5.11
CA LEU A 29 -5.28 3.46 -3.79
C LEU A 29 -4.42 4.30 -2.83
N ALA A 30 -4.17 5.58 -3.15
CA ALA A 30 -3.43 6.51 -2.29
C ALA A 30 -4.02 6.56 -0.87
N GLU A 31 -5.35 6.52 -0.78
CA GLU A 31 -6.04 6.52 0.51
C GLU A 31 -5.76 5.22 1.28
N ASP A 32 -5.75 4.07 0.60
CA ASP A 32 -5.65 2.75 1.22
C ASP A 32 -4.22 2.34 1.63
N GLY A 33 -3.25 3.22 1.37
CA GLY A 33 -1.85 3.02 1.73
C GLY A 33 -1.23 1.95 0.85
N TYR A 34 -1.22 2.24 -0.44
CA TYR A 34 -0.55 1.46 -1.46
C TYR A 34 0.98 1.50 -1.23
N SER A 35 1.64 0.39 -1.52
CA SER A 35 3.09 0.24 -1.34
C SER A 35 3.80 -0.19 -2.60
N GLY A 36 3.11 -0.82 -3.55
CA GLY A 36 3.71 -1.30 -4.78
C GLY A 36 2.94 -2.46 -5.41
N VAL A 37 3.37 -2.78 -6.63
CA VAL A 37 2.85 -3.89 -7.44
C VAL A 37 3.96 -4.76 -7.97
N GLU A 38 3.68 -6.05 -8.02
CA GLU A 38 4.46 -7.05 -8.75
C GLU A 38 3.65 -7.57 -9.94
N VAL A 39 4.29 -7.84 -11.08
CA VAL A 39 3.63 -8.03 -12.40
C VAL A 39 3.81 -9.46 -12.94
N THR A 40 4.06 -10.44 -12.07
CA THR A 40 4.06 -11.87 -12.44
C THR A 40 2.64 -12.44 -12.34
N GLU A 41 2.01 -12.13 -11.22
CA GLU A 41 0.58 -12.15 -10.91
C GLU A 41 0.35 -10.77 -10.28
N ILE A 42 -0.77 -10.07 -10.55
CA ILE A 42 -0.92 -8.69 -10.07
C ILE A 42 -1.17 -8.75 -8.55
N ILE A 43 -0.09 -8.64 -7.79
CA ILE A 43 -0.10 -8.63 -6.34
C ILE A 43 0.01 -7.17 -5.90
N ILE A 44 -1.06 -6.68 -5.30
CA ILE A 44 -1.14 -5.33 -4.73
C ILE A 44 -0.71 -5.40 -3.27
N LEU A 45 0.36 -4.69 -2.95
CA LEU A 45 0.83 -4.52 -1.59
C LEU A 45 0.15 -3.30 -0.98
N ALA A 46 -0.74 -3.54 -0.02
CA ALA A 46 -1.49 -2.46 0.63
C ALA A 46 -1.61 -2.65 2.14
N THR A 47 -1.85 -1.55 2.85
CA THR A 47 -2.07 -1.60 4.30
C THR A 47 -3.50 -2.02 4.66
N ARG A 48 -4.47 -1.69 3.80
CA ARG A 48 -5.89 -2.01 3.94
C ARG A 48 -6.38 -2.88 2.78
N THR A 49 -6.09 -4.18 2.84
CA THR A 49 -6.42 -5.14 1.78
C THR A 49 -7.91 -5.32 1.50
N GLN A 50 -8.78 -5.02 2.47
CA GLN A 50 -10.24 -5.12 2.29
C GLN A 50 -10.79 -4.08 1.31
N ASN A 51 -10.26 -2.85 1.35
CA ASN A 51 -10.71 -1.76 0.49
C ASN A 51 -10.22 -1.96 -0.96
N VAL A 52 -9.01 -2.48 -1.13
CA VAL A 52 -8.39 -2.77 -2.43
C VAL A 52 -9.19 -3.78 -3.26
N LEU A 53 -9.81 -4.76 -2.61
CA LEU A 53 -10.59 -5.80 -3.31
C LEU A 53 -12.01 -5.31 -3.69
N GLY A 54 -12.47 -4.21 -3.11
CA GLY A 54 -13.79 -3.62 -3.34
C GLY A 54 -14.96 -4.56 -3.02
N GLU A 55 -16.18 -4.14 -3.38
CA GLU A 55 -17.35 -5.01 -3.27
C GLU A 55 -17.34 -6.06 -4.39
N LYS A 56 -17.21 -7.34 -4.01
CA LYS A 56 -17.30 -8.51 -4.92
C LYS A 56 -16.32 -8.48 -6.11
N GLY A 57 -15.16 -7.81 -6.00
CA GLY A 57 -14.14 -7.82 -7.05
C GLY A 57 -14.45 -6.94 -8.27
N GLN A 58 -15.29 -5.91 -8.13
CA GLN A 58 -15.58 -4.92 -9.20
C GLN A 58 -14.29 -4.33 -9.81
N TRP A 59 -13.30 -4.03 -8.99
CA TRP A 59 -12.01 -3.49 -9.42
C TRP A 59 -11.23 -4.43 -10.35
N ILE A 60 -11.37 -5.75 -10.17
CA ILE A 60 -10.76 -6.76 -11.06
C ILE A 60 -11.35 -6.64 -12.46
N GLN A 61 -12.67 -6.46 -12.55
CA GLN A 61 -13.37 -6.35 -13.83
C GLN A 61 -13.03 -5.03 -14.54
N GLU A 62 -12.93 -3.93 -13.80
CA GLU A 62 -12.53 -2.64 -14.36
C GLU A 62 -11.07 -2.63 -14.86
N LEU A 63 -10.15 -3.21 -14.09
CA LEU A 63 -8.74 -3.37 -14.50
C LEU A 63 -8.62 -4.24 -15.75
N THR A 64 -9.33 -5.36 -15.80
CA THR A 64 -9.35 -6.25 -16.97
C THR A 64 -9.92 -5.54 -18.20
N GLY A 65 -11.00 -4.76 -18.03
CA GLY A 65 -11.64 -4.00 -19.10
C GLY A 65 -10.79 -2.86 -19.66
N ARG A 66 -9.99 -2.18 -18.83
CA ARG A 66 -9.16 -1.03 -19.26
C ARG A 66 -7.88 -1.44 -19.99
N PHE A 67 -7.27 -2.54 -19.59
CA PHE A 67 -6.01 -3.01 -20.19
C PHE A 67 -6.22 -4.06 -21.29
N GLY A 68 -7.47 -4.44 -21.57
CA GLY A 68 -7.80 -5.35 -22.69
C GLY A 68 -7.26 -6.77 -22.48
N PHE A 69 -7.16 -7.20 -21.22
CA PHE A 69 -6.72 -8.55 -20.90
C PHE A 69 -7.76 -9.60 -21.33
N PRO A 70 -7.34 -10.78 -21.82
CA PRO A 70 -8.27 -11.87 -22.02
C PRO A 70 -8.89 -12.30 -20.69
N GLU A 71 -10.19 -12.61 -20.71
CA GLU A 71 -10.94 -12.99 -19.52
C GLU A 71 -10.27 -14.17 -18.81
N GLY A 72 -10.00 -14.02 -17.50
CA GLY A 72 -9.38 -15.05 -16.68
C GLY A 72 -7.85 -15.17 -16.77
N SER A 73 -7.15 -14.27 -17.49
CA SER A 73 -5.68 -14.27 -17.48
C SER A 73 -5.05 -13.49 -16.33
N VAL A 74 -5.83 -12.66 -15.63
CA VAL A 74 -5.34 -11.79 -14.57
C VAL A 74 -6.02 -12.16 -13.27
N GLU A 75 -5.22 -12.63 -12.32
CA GLU A 75 -5.62 -12.83 -10.93
C GLU A 75 -5.06 -11.65 -10.11
N LEU A 76 -5.93 -10.97 -9.34
CA LEU A 76 -5.52 -9.95 -8.38
C LEU A 76 -5.38 -10.56 -7.00
N TYR A 77 -4.22 -10.36 -6.39
CA TYR A 77 -3.95 -10.71 -5.00
C TYR A 77 -3.71 -9.44 -4.19
N ALA A 78 -4.24 -9.37 -2.97
CA ALA A 78 -3.98 -8.27 -2.05
C ALA A 78 -3.18 -8.80 -0.86
N GLU A 79 -1.90 -8.43 -0.80
CA GLU A 79 -1.02 -8.79 0.32
C GLU A 79 -0.93 -7.61 1.31
N LYS A 80 -1.02 -7.95 2.59
CA LYS A 80 -0.96 -6.97 3.66
C LYS A 80 0.50 -6.64 3.98
N VAL A 81 0.86 -5.36 3.87
CA VAL A 81 2.19 -4.89 4.27
C VAL A 81 2.37 -5.05 5.79
N ALA A 82 3.33 -5.90 6.20
CA ALA A 82 3.58 -6.23 7.61
C ALA A 82 3.97 -4.99 8.45
N ALA A 83 4.77 -4.09 7.89
CA ALA A 83 5.26 -2.89 8.56
C ALA A 83 4.99 -1.63 7.73
N ARG A 84 3.78 -1.06 7.86
CA ARG A 84 3.41 0.24 7.25
C ARG A 84 4.41 1.35 7.57
N GLY A 85 5.02 1.29 8.75
CA GLY A 85 6.05 2.24 9.19
C GLY A 85 7.34 2.21 8.38
N LEU A 86 7.61 1.15 7.62
CA LEU A 86 8.84 0.98 6.83
C LEU A 86 8.65 1.31 5.34
N CYS A 87 7.40 1.43 4.86
CA CYS A 87 7.14 1.79 3.49
C CYS A 87 7.19 3.32 3.31
N ALA A 88 8.15 3.80 2.52
CA ALA A 88 8.31 5.22 2.25
C ALA A 88 7.08 5.83 1.54
N ILE A 89 6.48 5.10 0.60
CA ILE A 89 5.30 5.53 -0.17
C ILE A 89 4.10 5.73 0.76
N ALA A 90 3.74 4.68 1.51
CA ALA A 90 2.62 4.73 2.46
C ALA A 90 2.83 5.77 3.59
N GLN A 91 4.08 6.07 3.95
CA GLN A 91 4.39 7.16 4.88
C GLN A 91 4.16 8.53 4.24
N ALA A 92 4.67 8.74 3.02
CA ALA A 92 4.51 9.99 2.26
C ALA A 92 3.04 10.29 1.97
N GLU A 93 2.28 9.29 1.53
CA GLU A 93 0.83 9.38 1.28
C GLU A 93 0.04 9.73 2.55
N SER A 94 0.53 9.35 3.74
CA SER A 94 -0.15 9.71 4.99
C SER A 94 0.01 11.19 5.38
N LEU A 95 0.98 11.91 4.81
CA LEU A 95 1.31 13.29 5.20
C LEU A 95 0.24 14.30 4.76
N PRO A 96 -0.25 14.30 3.50
CA PRO A 96 -1.33 15.19 3.06
C PRO A 96 -2.55 15.13 3.98
N TYR A 97 -3.01 13.94 4.36
CA TYR A 97 -4.17 13.78 5.23
C TYR A 97 -3.94 14.35 6.64
N LYS A 98 -2.73 14.19 7.19
CA LYS A 98 -2.36 14.75 8.50
C LYS A 98 -2.29 16.28 8.47
N LEU A 99 -1.76 16.85 7.39
CA LEU A 99 -1.64 18.28 7.20
C LEU A 99 -3.01 18.95 6.97
N LEU A 100 -3.84 18.35 6.11
CA LEU A 100 -5.22 18.79 5.89
C LEU A 100 -6.08 18.66 7.17
N GLY A 101 -5.79 17.67 8.02
CA GLY A 101 -6.38 17.52 9.35
C GLY A 101 -5.94 18.56 10.39
N GLY A 102 -5.17 19.58 10.00
CA GLY A 102 -4.79 20.70 10.87
C GLY A 102 -3.60 20.43 11.79
N LEU A 103 -2.85 19.34 11.58
CA LEU A 103 -1.63 19.08 12.36
C LEU A 103 -0.50 19.99 11.89
N ALA A 104 0.15 20.68 12.84
CA ALA A 104 1.31 21.52 12.54
C ALA A 104 2.46 20.72 11.92
N ASN A 105 3.12 21.27 10.88
CA ASN A 105 4.17 20.61 10.10
C ASN A 105 5.25 19.94 10.95
N ARG A 106 5.70 20.60 12.03
CA ARG A 106 6.74 20.07 12.94
C ARG A 106 6.27 18.81 13.68
N ARG A 107 4.98 18.73 14.02
CA ARG A 107 4.41 17.56 14.69
C ARG A 107 4.23 16.40 13.73
N VAL A 108 3.82 16.66 12.50
CA VAL A 108 3.67 15.63 11.46
C VAL A 108 5.01 14.92 11.21
N GLY A 109 6.10 15.66 11.01
CA GLY A 109 7.44 15.08 10.83
C GLY A 109 7.95 14.28 12.03
N SER A 110 7.56 14.66 13.25
CA SER A 110 7.93 13.91 14.47
C SER A 110 7.15 12.61 14.66
N GLN A 111 5.95 12.52 14.06
CA GLN A 111 5.05 11.37 14.12
C GLN A 111 5.25 10.40 12.95
N SER A 112 5.83 10.85 11.83
CA SER A 112 6.21 10.01 10.69
C SER A 112 7.54 9.26 10.91
N ARG A 113 7.97 9.08 12.16
CA ARG A 113 9.21 8.35 12.46
C ARG A 113 9.06 6.91 11.97
N LEU A 114 9.83 6.57 10.94
CA LEU A 114 10.17 5.19 10.60
C LEU A 114 10.62 4.52 11.91
N PRO A 115 10.11 3.32 12.25
CA PRO A 115 10.61 2.61 13.40
C PRO A 115 12.12 2.44 13.20
N CYS A 116 12.92 2.97 14.14
CA CYS A 116 14.35 2.72 14.13
C CYS A 116 14.55 1.19 14.12
N PRO A 117 15.33 0.62 13.20
CA PRO A 117 15.48 -0.83 13.06
C PRO A 117 16.28 -1.48 14.21
N SER A 118 16.33 -0.85 15.38
CA SER A 118 17.05 -1.33 16.57
C SER A 118 16.14 -1.93 17.65
N GLN A 119 14.83 -2.06 17.44
CA GLN A 119 13.96 -2.75 18.39
C GLN A 119 13.60 -4.15 17.90
N SER A 120 14.34 -5.09 18.46
CA SER A 120 14.11 -6.52 18.45
C SER A 120 12.64 -6.89 18.68
N LEU A 121 12.22 -7.93 17.95
CA LEU A 121 11.12 -8.83 18.28
C LEU A 121 11.16 -9.22 19.77
N GLN A 122 10.49 -8.47 20.64
CA GLN A 122 10.16 -8.93 21.99
C GLN A 122 8.82 -8.34 22.45
N HIS A 123 7.83 -9.24 22.51
CA HIS A 123 6.70 -9.27 23.45
C HIS A 123 5.48 -8.36 23.26
N ASN A 124 4.43 -9.01 22.73
CA ASN A 124 3.06 -8.91 23.26
C ASN A 124 3.07 -8.92 24.80
N ARG A 125 2.97 -7.77 25.47
CA ARG A 125 2.32 -7.64 26.79
C ARG A 125 1.77 -6.22 26.96
N VAL A 126 0.45 -6.12 27.03
CA VAL A 126 -0.30 -4.96 27.48
C VAL A 126 0.22 -4.55 28.87
N SER A 127 0.79 -3.34 29.00
CA SER A 127 1.19 -2.82 30.30
C SER A 127 -0.03 -2.21 30.99
N LEU A 128 -0.58 -2.97 31.95
CA LEU A 128 -1.68 -2.59 32.85
C LEU A 128 -1.33 -1.43 33.83
N ALA A 129 -0.13 -0.84 33.75
CA ALA A 129 0.33 0.15 34.72
C ALA A 129 -0.32 1.55 34.57
N ALA A 130 -1.02 1.84 33.46
CA ALA A 130 -1.64 3.15 33.22
C ALA A 130 -3.04 3.33 33.85
N VAL A 131 -3.65 2.28 34.41
CA VAL A 131 -5.00 2.35 35.01
C VAL A 131 -4.96 2.62 36.53
N PHE A 132 -3.81 2.45 37.19
CA PHE A 132 -3.73 2.44 38.67
C PHE A 132 -3.51 3.82 39.34
N TRP A 133 -3.25 4.89 38.58
CA TRP A 133 -2.89 6.22 39.13
C TRP A 133 -3.95 7.32 38.90
N ARG A 134 -5.25 6.95 38.91
CA ARG A 134 -6.40 7.89 38.87
C ARG A 134 -7.42 7.66 40.00
N GLY A 135 -6.99 7.09 41.13
CA GLY A 135 -7.89 6.64 42.20
C GLY A 135 -7.50 6.98 43.63
N ILE A 136 -6.52 7.88 43.87
CA ILE A 136 -6.15 8.32 45.22
C ILE A 136 -6.15 9.86 45.24
N GLU A 137 -7.34 10.43 45.30
CA GLU A 137 -7.59 11.79 45.79
C GLU A 137 -9.07 11.87 46.17
N LYS A 138 -9.38 11.27 47.34
CA LYS A 138 -10.52 11.57 48.20
C LYS A 138 -10.08 11.32 49.64
#